data_AF-A0A2V8L0I0-F1
#
_entry.id   AF-A0A2V8L0I0-F1
#
_cell.length_a   1.000
_cell.length_b   1.000
_cell.length_c   1.000
_cell.angle_alpha   90.00
_cell.angle_beta   90.00
_cell.angle_gamma   90.00
#
_symmetry.space_group_name_H-M   'P 1'
#
loop_
_entity.id
_entity.type
_entity.pdbx_description
1 polymer ?
#
loop_
_entity_poly.entity_id
_entity_poly.type
_entity_poly.pdbx_seq_one_letter_code
_entity_poly.pdbx_strand_id
1 'polypeptide(L)'
;MIVAALLLTCCLSAPSEIVIDSDTITLGALIPFPASDARAPISLGYAPNPGLARRIPKYEIIRKLNTANLPVDDLQIPESILVQRRAVGLNREQVTRALLDAFTTIFRSQYRNHEC
;
A
#
# COMPACT_ATOMS: atom_id res chain seq x y z
N MET A 1 -3.81 29.82 22.99
CA MET A 1 -4.33 28.43 22.95
C MET A 1 -3.15 27.49 22.81
N ILE A 2 -2.80 26.79 23.88
CA ILE A 2 -1.67 25.85 23.92
C ILE A 2 -2.27 24.48 23.67
N VAL A 3 -2.15 23.95 22.44
CA VAL A 3 -2.58 22.59 22.11
C VAL A 3 -1.43 21.66 22.46
N ALA A 4 -1.71 20.81 23.44
CA ALA A 4 -0.85 19.82 24.05
C ALA A 4 -0.02 18.99 23.07
N ALA A 5 1.30 19.15 23.14
CA ALA A 5 2.27 18.15 22.72
C ALA A 5 2.26 17.01 23.77
N LEU A 6 1.39 16.01 23.58
CA LEU A 6 1.36 14.82 24.43
C LEU A 6 2.20 13.69 23.80
N LEU A 7 3.43 13.57 24.28
CA LEU A 7 4.12 12.34 24.67
C LEU A 7 3.68 11.05 23.94
N LEU A 8 4.33 10.75 22.81
CA LEU A 8 4.33 9.42 22.18
C LEU A 8 5.75 8.82 22.26
N THR A 9 6.26 8.63 23.49
CA THR A 9 7.30 7.63 23.77
C THR A 9 6.63 6.27 23.95
N CYS A 10 5.86 5.85 22.95
CA CYS A 10 5.24 4.53 22.90
C CYS A 10 6.06 3.71 21.92
N CYS A 11 6.57 2.56 22.36
CA CYS A 11 7.31 1.61 21.54
C CYS A 11 6.62 1.47 20.17
N LEU A 12 7.36 1.70 19.07
CA LEU A 12 6.88 1.51 17.71
C LEU A 12 6.58 0.03 17.50
N SER A 13 5.37 -0.38 17.86
CA SER A 13 4.86 -1.72 17.70
C SER A 13 4.00 -1.76 16.44
N ALA A 14 4.32 -2.67 15.53
CA ALA A 14 3.49 -2.90 14.37
C ALA A 14 2.23 -3.67 14.77
N PRO A 15 1.03 -3.29 14.30
CA PRO A 15 -0.17 -4.07 14.53
C PRO A 15 -0.05 -5.42 13.81
N SER A 16 -0.73 -6.45 14.35
CA SER A 16 -0.79 -7.77 13.71
C SER A 16 -1.64 -7.79 12.44
N GLU A 17 -2.51 -6.79 12.26
CA GLU A 17 -3.38 -6.63 11.11
C GLU A 17 -3.54 -5.14 10.75
N ILE A 18 -3.54 -4.83 9.45
CA ILE A 18 -3.72 -3.46 8.97
C ILE A 18 -4.43 -3.42 7.61
N VAL A 19 -5.22 -2.36 7.43
CA VAL A 19 -5.88 -2.04 6.16
C VAL A 19 -5.19 -0.83 5.55
N ILE A 20 -4.76 -0.97 4.29
CA ILE A 20 -4.13 0.11 3.52
C ILE A 20 -4.99 0.50 2.31
N ASP A 21 -4.84 1.74 1.86
CA ASP A 21 -5.58 2.28 0.72
C ASP A 21 -4.73 2.36 -0.57
N SER A 22 -3.44 2.07 -0.48
CA SER A 22 -2.46 2.14 -1.58
C SER A 22 -2.28 0.82 -2.34
N ASP A 23 -1.79 0.91 -3.58
CA ASP A 23 -1.40 -0.25 -4.40
C ASP A 23 -0.07 -0.89 -3.95
N THR A 24 0.74 -0.16 -3.19
CA THR A 24 2.04 -0.60 -2.67
C THR A 24 2.05 -0.57 -1.15
N ILE A 25 2.74 -1.54 -0.54
CA ILE A 25 2.93 -1.62 0.90
C ILE A 25 4.26 -0.93 1.23
N THR A 26 4.21 0.11 2.06
CA THR A 26 5.41 0.73 2.64
C THR A 26 5.48 0.43 4.13
N LEU A 27 6.68 0.45 4.71
CA LEU A 27 6.84 0.18 6.13
C LEU A 27 6.15 1.24 7.00
N GLY A 28 6.11 2.50 6.55
CA GLY A 28 5.36 3.57 7.22
C GLY A 28 3.84 3.42 7.15
N ALA A 29 3.32 2.63 6.21
CA ALA A 29 1.92 2.24 6.22
C ALA A 29 1.64 1.12 7.24
N LEU A 30 2.66 0.40 7.71
CA LEU A 30 2.54 -0.68 8.70
C LEU A 30 2.84 -0.19 10.12
N ILE A 31 3.84 0.68 10.27
CA ILE A 31 4.38 1.13 11.55
C ILE A 31 4.29 2.65 11.60
N PRO A 32 3.72 3.23 12.68
CA PRO A 32 3.63 4.67 12.83
C PRO A 32 5.01 5.26 13.12
N PHE A 33 5.73 5.64 12.07
CA PHE A 33 7.00 6.35 12.20
C PHE A 33 6.82 7.86 12.40
N PRO A 34 7.80 8.54 13.02
CA PRO A 34 7.96 9.97 12.87
C PRO A 34 8.07 10.36 11.38
N ALA A 35 7.54 11.54 11.01
CA ALA A 35 7.51 11.99 9.61
C ALA A 35 8.89 12.07 8.93
N SER A 36 9.98 12.16 9.72
CA SER A 36 11.36 12.23 9.25
C SER A 36 12.09 10.89 9.24
N ASP A 37 11.43 9.77 9.57
CA ASP A 37 12.08 8.47 9.64
C ASP A 37 12.36 7.91 8.24
N ALA A 38 13.63 7.63 7.95
CA ALA A 38 14.08 7.10 6.67
C ALA A 38 13.54 5.69 6.36
N ARG A 39 13.00 4.97 7.35
CA ARG A 39 12.40 3.63 7.18
C ARG A 39 10.98 3.69 6.65
N ALA A 40 10.25 4.77 6.89
CA ALA A 40 8.86 4.93 6.46
C ALA A 40 8.62 4.69 4.96
N PRO A 41 9.45 5.21 4.02
CA PRO A 41 9.24 5.00 2.58
C PRO A 41 9.67 3.62 2.06
N ILE A 42 10.23 2.73 2.89
CA ILE A 42 10.74 1.42 2.43
C ILE A 42 9.58 0.57 1.88
N SER A 43 9.72 0.15 0.62
CA SER A 43 8.72 -0.67 -0.06
C SER A 43 8.86 -2.17 0.26
N LEU A 44 7.74 -2.76 0.68
CA LEU A 44 7.55 -4.19 0.91
C LEU A 44 6.82 -4.87 -0.28
N GLY A 45 6.74 -4.18 -1.41
CA GLY A 45 6.12 -4.67 -2.65
C GLY A 45 4.65 -4.28 -2.79
N TYR A 46 3.91 -5.08 -3.56
CA TYR A 46 2.52 -4.79 -3.90
C TYR A 46 1.55 -5.16 -2.78
N ALA A 47 0.50 -4.35 -2.66
CA ALA A 47 -0.67 -4.63 -1.83
C ALA A 47 -1.47 -5.82 -2.42
N PRO A 48 -2.15 -6.62 -1.59
CA PRO A 48 -3.07 -7.62 -2.12
C PRO A 48 -4.20 -6.94 -2.90
N ASN A 49 -4.80 -7.67 -3.84
CA ASN A 49 -6.01 -7.18 -4.51
C ASN A 49 -7.11 -6.94 -3.46
N PRO A 50 -7.99 -5.93 -3.65
CA PRO A 50 -9.10 -5.69 -2.75
C PRO A 50 -9.93 -6.96 -2.50
N GLY A 51 -10.28 -7.22 -1.23
CA GLY A 51 -10.96 -8.44 -0.81
C GLY A 51 -10.03 -9.64 -0.55
N LEU A 52 -8.73 -9.51 -0.81
CA LEU A 52 -7.71 -10.46 -0.41
C LEU A 52 -6.82 -9.90 0.71
N ALA A 53 -6.13 -10.80 1.40
CA ALA A 53 -5.14 -10.46 2.42
C ALA A 53 -3.77 -11.05 2.06
N ARG A 54 -2.71 -10.32 2.41
CA ARG A 54 -1.32 -10.77 2.29
C ARG A 54 -0.69 -10.79 3.67
N ARG A 55 -0.06 -11.90 4.04
CA ARG A 55 0.75 -11.98 5.26
C ARG A 55 2.19 -11.59 4.95
N ILE A 56 2.70 -10.59 5.66
CA ILE A 56 4.11 -10.16 5.58
C ILE A 56 4.83 -10.73 6.81
N PRO A 57 5.75 -11.68 6.62
CA PRO A 57 6.52 -12.22 7.73
C PRO A 57 7.62 -11.26 8.16
N LYS A 58 7.98 -11.33 9.45
CA LYS A 58 9.02 -10.49 10.06
C LYS A 58 10.34 -10.50 9.29
N TYR A 59 10.79 -11.67 8.83
CA TYR A 59 12.04 -11.79 8.10
C TYR A 59 12.06 -10.98 6.79
N GLU A 60 10.91 -10.78 6.13
CA GLU A 60 10.82 -9.98 4.91
C GLU A 60 11.09 -8.51 5.19
N ILE A 61 10.53 -8.00 6.31
CA ILE A 61 10.74 -6.63 6.76
C ILE A 61 12.21 -6.41 7.13
N ILE A 62 12.78 -7.31 7.94
CA ILE A 62 14.19 -7.25 8.35
C ILE A 62 15.11 -7.29 7.12
N ARG A 63 14.85 -8.19 6.18
CA ARG A 63 15.63 -8.29 4.93
C ARG A 63 15.59 -6.98 4.14
N LYS A 64 14.43 -6.34 4.04
CA LYS A 64 14.27 -5.07 3.31
C LYS A 64 15.00 -3.92 3.99
N LEU A 65 14.92 -3.82 5.33
CA LEU A 65 15.66 -2.82 6.10
C LEU A 65 17.18 -3.02 6.00
N ASN A 66 17.66 -4.26 6.11
CA ASN A 66 19.07 -4.59 5.94
C ASN A 66 19.57 -4.25 4.53
N THR A 67 18.76 -4.49 3.49
CA THR A 67 19.11 -4.13 2.10
C THR A 67 19.21 -2.60 1.93
N ALA A 68 18.43 -1.84 2.70
CA ALA A 68 18.50 -0.39 2.74
C ALA A 68 19.55 0.17 3.72
N ASN A 69 20.31 -0.70 4.39
CA ASN A 69 21.28 -0.36 5.43
C ASN A 69 20.68 0.49 6.58
N LEU A 70 19.43 0.15 6.97
CA LEU A 70 18.70 0.84 8.04
C LEU A 70 18.62 -0.04 9.30
N PRO A 71 18.67 0.58 10.49
CA PRO A 71 18.63 -0.14 11.76
C PRO A 71 17.25 -0.78 12.03
N VAL A 72 17.29 -1.93 12.71
CA VAL A 72 16.12 -2.74 13.06
C VAL A 72 15.93 -2.87 14.58
N ASP A 73 16.97 -2.61 15.36
CA ASP A 73 17.04 -2.99 16.79
C ASP A 73 16.00 -2.28 17.68
N ASP A 74 15.48 -1.15 17.23
CA ASP A 74 14.46 -0.33 17.91
C ASP A 74 13.02 -0.68 17.47
N LEU A 75 12.83 -1.59 16.52
CA LEU A 75 11.52 -1.95 15.98
C LEU A 75 10.91 -3.18 16.66
N GLN A 76 9.73 -2.99 17.26
CA GLN A 76 8.93 -4.11 17.77
C GLN A 76 8.01 -4.63 16.67
N ILE A 77 8.50 -5.63 15.93
CA ILE A 77 7.78 -6.25 14.81
C ILE A 77 7.25 -7.63 15.25
N PRO A 78 5.94 -7.91 15.09
CA PRO A 78 5.39 -9.24 15.33
C PRO A 78 5.94 -10.25 14.30
N GLU A 79 5.76 -11.54 14.55
CA GLU A 79 6.23 -12.60 13.63
C GLU A 79 5.64 -12.47 12.22
N SER A 80 4.41 -11.95 12.13
CA SER A 80 3.82 -11.58 10.84
C SER A 80 2.76 -10.50 11.00
N ILE A 81 2.56 -9.73 9.93
CA ILE A 81 1.52 -8.70 9.81
C ILE A 81 0.58 -9.11 8.67
N LEU A 82 -0.72 -9.16 8.94
CA LEU A 82 -1.74 -9.35 7.93
C LEU A 82 -2.10 -8.00 7.31
N VAL A 83 -1.87 -7.84 6.02
CA VAL A 83 -2.18 -6.62 5.28
C VAL A 83 -3.38 -6.88 4.39
N GLN A 84 -4.35 -5.99 4.43
CA GLN A 84 -5.50 -5.97 3.54
C GLN A 84 -5.53 -4.65 2.78
N ARG A 85 -6.03 -4.70 1.55
CA ARG A 85 -6.31 -3.48 0.79
C ARG A 85 -7.78 -3.13 0.89
N ARG A 86 -8.10 -1.89 1.24
CA ARG A 86 -9.47 -1.40 1.26
C ARG A 86 -10.09 -1.55 -0.13
N ALA A 87 -11.31 -2.08 -0.16
CA ALA A 87 -12.12 -2.07 -1.37
C ALA A 87 -12.50 -0.64 -1.72
N VAL A 88 -12.09 -0.19 -2.90
CA VAL A 88 -12.56 1.07 -3.47
C VAL A 88 -13.85 0.75 -4.23
N GLY A 89 -14.96 1.37 -3.81
CA GLY A 89 -16.22 1.28 -4.54
C GLY A 89 -16.06 1.88 -5.94
N LEU A 90 -16.40 1.11 -6.98
CA LEU A 90 -16.39 1.63 -8.34
C LEU A 90 -17.58 2.57 -8.53
N ASN A 91 -17.32 3.81 -8.94
CA ASN A 91 -18.39 4.71 -9.35
C ASN A 91 -18.96 4.22 -10.69
N ARG A 92 -20.25 3.87 -10.69
CA ARG A 92 -20.99 3.38 -11.87
C ARG A 92 -20.79 4.26 -13.11
N GLU A 93 -20.74 5.58 -12.94
CA GLU A 93 -20.57 6.53 -14.04
C GLU A 93 -19.18 6.44 -14.66
N GLN A 94 -18.14 6.29 -13.84
CA GLN A 94 -16.76 6.13 -14.31
C GLN A 94 -16.58 4.81 -15.06
N VAL A 95 -17.16 3.72 -14.54
CA VAL A 95 -17.15 2.42 -15.21
C VAL A 95 -17.87 2.47 -16.55
N THR A 96 -19.04 3.13 -16.58
CA THR A 96 -19.85 3.26 -17.81
C THR A 96 -19.09 4.06 -18.87
N ARG A 97 -18.43 5.17 -18.51
CA ARG A 97 -17.61 5.96 -19.43
C ARG A 97 -16.42 5.17 -19.96
N ALA A 98 -15.69 4.48 -19.08
CA ALA A 98 -14.54 3.65 -19.48
C ALA A 98 -14.94 2.54 -20.47
N LEU A 99 -16.11 1.92 -20.27
CA LEU A 99 -16.65 0.92 -21.19
C LEU A 99 -16.99 1.52 -22.56
N LEU A 100 -17.67 2.68 -22.60
CA LEU A 100 -18.01 3.36 -23.85
C LEU A 100 -16.75 3.82 -24.62
N ASP A 101 -15.75 4.34 -23.91
CA ASP A 101 -14.47 4.75 -24.50
C ASP A 101 -13.69 3.56 -25.07
N ALA A 102 -13.64 2.43 -24.35
CA ALA A 102 -13.03 1.21 -24.84
C ALA A 102 -13.74 0.69 -26.09
N PHE A 103 -15.08 0.69 -26.09
CA PHE A 103 -15.90 0.23 -27.22
C PHE A 103 -15.65 1.08 -28.47
N THR A 104 -15.68 2.42 -28.33
CA THR A 104 -15.43 3.32 -29.47
C THR A 104 -14.01 3.21 -30.02
N THR A 105 -13.03 2.91 -29.17
CA THR A 105 -11.63 2.69 -29.58
C THR A 105 -11.46 1.41 -30.39
N ILE A 106 -12.08 0.29 -29.95
CA ILE A 106 -12.04 -1.00 -30.65
C ILE A 106 -12.76 -0.89 -32.01
N PHE A 107 -13.90 -0.22 -32.06
CA PHE A 107 -14.62 -0.03 -33.33
C PHE A 107 -13.80 0.82 -34.30
N ARG A 108 -13.17 1.92 -33.86
CA ARG A 108 -12.31 2.73 -34.73
C ARG A 108 -11.10 1.96 -35.28
N SER A 109 -10.53 1.02 -34.52
CA SER A 109 -9.38 0.25 -34.99
C SER A 109 -9.77 -0.84 -35.98
N GLN A 110 -10.96 -1.46 -35.84
CA GLN A 110 -11.44 -2.45 -36.79
C GLN A 110 -11.78 -1.87 -38.17
N TYR A 111 -12.41 -0.68 -38.23
CA TYR A 111 -12.75 -0.07 -39.53
C TYR A 111 -11.53 0.49 -40.28
N ARG A 112 -10.43 0.84 -39.59
CA ARG A 112 -9.20 1.30 -40.24
C ARG A 112 -8.41 0.16 -40.94
N ASN A 113 -8.63 -1.09 -40.54
CA ASN A 113 -7.95 -2.25 -41.14
C ASN A 113 -8.67 -2.81 -42.39
N HIS A 114 -9.83 -2.26 -42.76
CA HIS A 114 -10.59 -2.66 -43.95
C HIS A 114 -10.46 -1.68 -45.13
N GLU A 115 -9.62 -0.64 -44.99
CA GLU A 115 -9.36 0.37 -46.04
C GLU A 115 -7.99 0.18 -46.75
N CYS A 116 -7.35 -0.99 -46.60
CA CYS A 116 -6.13 -1.37 -47.33
C CYS A 116 -6.38 -2.58 -48.25
#